data_AF-A0A7W3VSM6-F1
#
_entry.id   AF-A0A7W3VSM6-F1
#
_cell.length_a   1.000
_cell.length_b   1.000
_cell.length_c   1.000
_cell.angle_alpha   90.00
_cell.angle_beta   90.00
_cell.angle_gamma   90.00
#
_symmetry.space_group_name_H-M   'P 1'
#
loop_
_entity.id
_entity.type
_entity.pdbx_description
1 polymer ?
#
loop_
_entity_poly.entity_id
_entity_poly.type
_entity_poly.pdbx_seq_one_letter_code
_entity_poly.pdbx_strand_id
1 'polypeptide(L)'
;MSPSTDRRCFLSAYVSFLSRIVVVLLAAVLAVTACGAPTSAPNDLATNQQRLTQCDPARPPAALVAIDGTGSSASDQIAQERMQVVEAIATRTAVCGGHLRVLVFTASSAAATVLFDGSLKMAGATDNARLRRVPAAVAELMATVRAAYAPTVAALPRSASDITAQYRLASEWVQQLGGPYRLDFTILTDGFQNVRVDLGARALSKQEAAALADQETVPTLSGASVTAAGLGRIANGTPSSSVVEGLVAYYDELCRHASAVKCTSVTDYAEAAK
;
A
#
# COMPACT_ATOMS: atom_id res chain seq x y z
N MET A 1 -101.93 -8.86 23.82
CA MET A 1 -101.80 -9.85 22.75
C MET A 1 -100.41 -10.47 22.84
N SER A 2 -100.37 -11.79 22.74
CA SER A 2 -99.20 -12.68 22.89
C SER A 2 -98.13 -12.45 21.78
N PRO A 3 -96.97 -13.14 21.78
CA PRO A 3 -95.70 -12.65 22.31
C PRO A 3 -94.57 -12.70 21.25
N SER A 4 -93.40 -12.11 21.53
CA SER A 4 -92.18 -12.46 20.78
C SER A 4 -90.95 -12.27 21.65
N THR A 5 -90.63 -13.35 22.35
CA THR A 5 -89.28 -13.90 22.55
C THR A 5 -88.14 -13.12 21.89
N ASP A 6 -87.20 -12.59 22.67
CA ASP A 6 -85.81 -12.87 22.35
C ASP A 6 -84.98 -13.16 23.61
N ARG A 7 -84.16 -14.18 23.43
CA ARG A 7 -83.49 -14.99 24.44
C ARG A 7 -82.07 -14.46 24.63
N ARG A 8 -81.66 -14.42 25.90
CA ARG A 8 -80.29 -14.69 26.37
C ARG A 8 -79.27 -13.55 26.17
N CYS A 9 -79.29 -12.62 27.12
CA CYS A 9 -78.11 -12.41 27.95
C CYS A 9 -78.06 -13.52 29.01
N PHE A 10 -76.86 -13.99 29.34
CA PHE A 10 -76.40 -14.71 30.54
C PHE A 10 -75.51 -15.92 30.21
N LEU A 11 -74.37 -15.93 30.91
CA LEU A 11 -73.33 -16.96 31.00
C LEU A 11 -72.38 -17.00 29.80
N SER A 12 -71.06 -16.98 29.92
CA SER A 12 -70.16 -17.10 31.07
C SER A 12 -68.75 -16.83 30.49
N ALA A 13 -68.01 -15.80 30.88
CA ALA A 13 -67.10 -15.85 32.03
C ALA A 13 -66.29 -17.16 32.15
N TYR A 14 -65.76 -17.74 31.07
CA TYR A 14 -64.87 -18.90 31.17
C TYR A 14 -63.92 -19.10 29.97
N VAL A 15 -63.27 -18.06 29.44
CA VAL A 15 -61.95 -18.26 28.80
C VAL A 15 -61.00 -17.16 29.25
N SER A 16 -60.68 -17.27 30.53
CA SER A 16 -59.41 -16.83 31.08
C SER A 16 -58.26 -17.29 30.18
N PHE A 17 -57.29 -16.39 30.00
CA PHE A 17 -55.88 -16.76 30.01
C PHE A 17 -55.48 -17.84 29.00
N LEU A 18 -55.42 -17.54 27.69
CA LEU A 18 -54.53 -18.28 26.77
C LEU A 18 -54.37 -17.61 25.39
N SER A 19 -54.63 -16.31 25.26
CA SER A 19 -54.57 -15.61 23.95
C SER A 19 -53.70 -14.34 23.98
N ARG A 20 -52.67 -14.31 24.84
CA ARG A 20 -51.68 -13.21 24.90
C ARG A 20 -50.23 -13.66 25.15
N ILE A 21 -49.89 -14.93 24.89
CA ILE A 21 -48.51 -15.44 25.01
C ILE A 21 -48.21 -16.46 23.90
N VAL A 22 -48.28 -16.08 22.61
CA VAL A 22 -47.65 -16.85 21.51
C VAL A 22 -47.21 -15.94 20.35
N VAL A 23 -46.62 -14.78 20.62
CA VAL A 23 -45.91 -13.97 19.59
C VAL A 23 -44.57 -13.43 20.13
N VAL A 24 -43.87 -14.21 20.97
CA VAL A 24 -42.58 -13.79 21.56
C VAL A 24 -41.43 -14.82 21.35
N LEU A 25 -41.65 -15.93 20.64
CA LEU A 25 -40.59 -16.93 20.41
C LEU A 25 -40.48 -17.32 18.94
N LEU A 26 -40.09 -16.36 18.09
CA LEU A 26 -39.48 -16.66 16.79
C LEU A 26 -38.48 -15.56 16.37
N ALA A 27 -37.71 -15.05 17.34
CA ALA A 27 -36.58 -14.17 17.10
C ALA A 27 -35.36 -14.79 17.79
N ALA A 28 -34.25 -14.90 17.06
CA ALA A 28 -32.94 -15.37 17.49
C ALA A 28 -32.65 -16.87 17.42
N VAL A 29 -32.66 -17.45 16.21
CA VAL A 29 -31.62 -18.44 15.81
C VAL A 29 -31.40 -18.29 14.29
N LEU A 30 -30.13 -18.29 13.85
CA LEU A 30 -29.64 -18.24 12.46
C LEU A 30 -29.28 -16.85 11.88
N ALA A 31 -28.38 -16.14 12.55
CA ALA A 31 -27.46 -15.20 11.87
C ALA A 31 -26.01 -15.49 12.28
N VAL A 32 -25.63 -16.78 12.26
CA VAL A 32 -24.23 -17.21 12.33
C VAL A 32 -23.90 -17.93 11.02
N THR A 33 -23.96 -17.20 9.90
CA THR A 33 -23.30 -17.63 8.67
C THR A 33 -22.03 -16.82 8.52
N ALA A 34 -20.98 -17.39 9.10
CA ALA A 34 -19.59 -17.31 8.70
C ALA A 34 -19.06 -15.93 8.27
N CYS A 35 -18.15 -15.42 9.10
CA CYS A 35 -16.91 -14.82 8.62
C CYS A 35 -16.23 -15.78 7.63
N GLY A 36 -16.69 -15.80 6.38
CA GLY A 36 -15.93 -16.36 5.28
C GLY A 36 -14.74 -15.44 5.10
N ALA A 37 -13.58 -15.86 5.59
CA ALA A 37 -12.32 -15.32 5.10
C ALA A 37 -12.41 -15.35 3.56
N PRO A 38 -12.04 -14.28 2.84
CA PRO A 38 -12.10 -14.27 1.39
C PRO A 38 -11.36 -15.51 0.88
N THR A 39 -12.12 -16.45 0.32
CA THR A 39 -11.55 -17.63 -0.32
C THR A 39 -10.69 -17.09 -1.44
N SER A 40 -9.38 -17.21 -1.30
CA SER A 40 -8.42 -16.84 -2.35
C SER A 40 -8.93 -17.44 -3.65
N ALA A 41 -9.05 -16.64 -4.70
CA ALA A 41 -9.45 -17.17 -5.99
C ALA A 41 -8.49 -18.31 -6.34
N PRO A 42 -8.94 -19.42 -6.96
CA PRO A 42 -8.05 -20.53 -7.32
C PRO A 42 -6.76 -20.10 -8.05
N ASN A 43 -6.84 -18.98 -8.78
CA ASN A 43 -5.72 -18.37 -9.51
C ASN A 43 -4.68 -17.68 -8.60
N ASP A 44 -5.05 -17.22 -7.40
CA ASP A 44 -4.15 -16.49 -6.50
C ASP A 44 -3.06 -17.41 -5.94
N LEU A 45 -3.42 -18.66 -5.61
CA LEU A 45 -2.47 -19.63 -5.07
C LEU A 45 -1.43 -20.02 -6.13
N ALA A 46 -1.86 -20.30 -7.35
CA ALA A 46 -0.95 -20.63 -8.46
C ALA A 46 -0.01 -19.45 -8.78
N THR A 47 -0.56 -18.23 -8.83
CA THR A 47 0.23 -17.02 -9.03
C THR A 47 1.27 -16.82 -7.92
N ASN A 48 0.87 -17.03 -6.66
CA ASN A 48 1.77 -16.92 -5.52
C ASN A 48 2.83 -18.04 -5.48
N GLN A 49 2.50 -19.25 -5.92
CA GLN A 49 3.48 -20.33 -6.10
C GLN A 49 4.52 -19.95 -7.16
N GLN A 50 4.08 -19.39 -8.29
CA GLN A 50 5.00 -18.92 -9.32
C GLN A 50 5.92 -17.81 -8.78
N ARG A 51 5.37 -16.84 -8.03
CA ARG A 51 6.16 -15.79 -7.38
C ARG A 51 7.15 -16.34 -6.37
N LEU A 52 6.77 -17.36 -5.60
CA LEU A 52 7.63 -18.01 -4.60
C LEU A 52 8.92 -18.58 -5.22
N THR A 53 8.86 -19.06 -6.48
CA THR A 53 10.05 -19.56 -7.18
C THR A 53 11.12 -18.49 -7.44
N GLN A 54 10.75 -17.20 -7.37
CA GLN A 54 11.65 -16.06 -7.57
C GLN A 54 12.20 -15.50 -6.25
N CYS A 55 11.81 -16.06 -5.11
CA CYS A 55 12.26 -15.60 -3.80
C CYS A 55 13.62 -16.22 -3.46
N ASP A 56 14.50 -15.42 -2.85
CA ASP A 56 15.73 -15.89 -2.22
C ASP A 56 15.42 -16.13 -0.73
N PRO A 57 15.28 -17.38 -0.24
CA PRO A 57 14.94 -17.65 1.15
C PRO A 57 16.09 -17.30 2.11
N ALA A 58 17.33 -17.22 1.62
CA ALA A 58 18.46 -16.78 2.42
C ALA A 58 18.49 -15.25 2.57
N ARG A 59 17.88 -14.52 1.63
CA ARG A 59 17.77 -13.05 1.66
C ARG A 59 16.35 -12.57 1.33
N PRO A 60 15.40 -12.74 2.27
CA PRO A 60 14.05 -12.24 2.07
C PRO A 60 14.06 -10.70 1.90
N PRO A 61 13.05 -10.14 1.22
CA PRO A 61 13.01 -8.70 0.98
C PRO A 61 12.75 -7.92 2.27
N ALA A 62 13.54 -6.88 2.50
CA ALA A 62 13.16 -5.73 3.30
C ALA A 62 12.64 -4.67 2.32
N ALA A 63 11.33 -4.68 2.08
CA ALA A 63 10.69 -3.76 1.16
C ALA A 63 10.42 -2.43 1.87
N LEU A 64 10.97 -1.34 1.33
CA LEU A 64 10.64 0.02 1.76
C LEU A 64 9.90 0.74 0.63
N VAL A 65 8.71 1.24 0.92
CA VAL A 65 7.97 2.11 -0.01
C VAL A 65 7.88 3.51 0.59
N ALA A 66 8.53 4.47 -0.04
CA ALA A 66 8.47 5.88 0.31
C ALA A 66 7.56 6.61 -0.68
N ILE A 67 6.49 7.22 -0.19
CA ILE A 67 5.50 7.92 -1.02
C ILE A 67 5.66 9.42 -0.85
N ASP A 68 5.90 10.11 -1.95
CA ASP A 68 5.98 11.56 -1.98
C ASP A 68 4.60 12.18 -1.72
N GLY A 69 4.46 12.90 -0.61
CA GLY A 69 3.23 13.55 -0.16
C GLY A 69 3.06 14.98 -0.68
N THR A 70 3.91 15.46 -1.60
CA THR A 70 3.86 16.83 -2.10
C THR A 70 2.75 17.10 -3.12
N GLY A 71 2.46 18.39 -3.33
CA GLY A 71 1.23 18.85 -3.98
C GLY A 71 1.12 18.61 -5.48
N SER A 72 2.22 18.52 -6.24
CA SER A 72 2.17 18.37 -7.70
C SER A 72 1.59 17.03 -8.15
N SER A 73 1.71 15.99 -7.32
CA SER A 73 1.12 14.67 -7.54
C SER A 73 -0.11 14.38 -6.66
N ALA A 74 -0.70 15.42 -6.05
CA ALA A 74 -1.87 15.29 -5.19
C ALA A 74 -3.16 15.15 -6.02
N SER A 75 -3.52 13.91 -6.39
CA SER A 75 -4.83 13.56 -6.93
C SER A 75 -5.29 12.18 -6.43
N ASP A 76 -6.60 11.97 -6.39
CA ASP A 76 -7.18 10.68 -6.00
C ASP A 76 -6.76 9.55 -6.95
N GLN A 77 -6.63 9.85 -8.24
CA GLN A 77 -6.17 8.89 -9.24
C GLN A 77 -4.73 8.45 -8.96
N ILE A 78 -3.79 9.39 -8.78
CA ILE A 78 -2.38 9.05 -8.50
C ILE A 78 -2.28 8.32 -7.15
N ALA A 79 -3.07 8.72 -6.15
CA ALA A 79 -3.15 8.00 -4.90
C ALA A 79 -3.59 6.54 -5.09
N GLN A 80 -4.62 6.30 -5.91
CA GLN A 80 -5.10 4.94 -6.21
C GLN A 80 -4.03 4.11 -6.93
N GLU A 81 -3.38 4.66 -7.94
CA GLU A 81 -2.28 4.00 -8.68
C GLU A 81 -1.14 3.62 -7.72
N ARG A 82 -0.71 4.54 -6.85
CA ARG A 82 0.31 4.27 -5.83
C ARG A 82 -0.12 3.16 -4.86
N MET A 83 -1.38 3.13 -4.45
CA MET A 83 -1.88 2.05 -3.58
C MET A 83 -1.85 0.68 -4.26
N GLN A 84 -2.06 0.60 -5.58
CA GLN A 84 -1.91 -0.66 -6.33
C GLN A 84 -0.46 -1.14 -6.34
N VAL A 85 0.50 -0.21 -6.48
CA VAL A 85 1.93 -0.54 -6.36
C VAL A 85 2.28 -1.05 -4.97
N VAL A 86 1.80 -0.38 -3.91
CA VAL A 86 2.00 -0.82 -2.52
C VAL A 86 1.43 -2.22 -2.32
N GLU A 87 0.23 -2.51 -2.84
CA GLU A 87 -0.41 -3.82 -2.74
C GLU A 87 0.40 -4.92 -3.46
N ALA A 88 0.94 -4.62 -4.65
CA ALA A 88 1.79 -5.55 -5.38
C ALA A 88 3.11 -5.85 -4.64
N ILE A 89 3.74 -4.82 -4.04
CA ILE A 89 4.95 -4.96 -3.22
C ILE A 89 4.65 -5.74 -1.95
N ALA A 90 3.55 -5.44 -1.26
CA ALA A 90 3.11 -6.15 -0.07
C ALA A 90 2.86 -7.65 -0.37
N THR A 91 2.22 -7.94 -1.50
CA THR A 91 2.00 -9.31 -1.96
C THR A 91 3.31 -10.05 -2.18
N ARG A 92 4.24 -9.46 -2.94
CA ARG A 92 5.57 -10.07 -3.17
C ARG A 92 6.32 -10.29 -1.85
N THR A 93 6.28 -9.31 -0.97
CA THR A 93 6.97 -9.35 0.32
C THR A 93 6.39 -10.44 1.21
N ALA A 94 5.07 -10.59 1.26
CA ALA A 94 4.38 -11.65 2.00
C ALA A 94 4.68 -13.05 1.42
N VAL A 95 4.67 -13.20 0.09
CA VAL A 95 5.04 -14.46 -0.58
C VAL A 95 6.47 -14.87 -0.23
N CYS A 96 7.42 -13.92 -0.26
CA CYS A 96 8.83 -14.19 0.06
C CYS A 96 9.15 -14.19 1.57
N GLY A 97 8.18 -13.94 2.45
CA GLY A 97 8.37 -13.93 3.90
C GLY A 97 9.26 -12.80 4.42
N GLY A 98 9.14 -11.60 3.83
CA GLY A 98 9.95 -10.42 4.11
C GLY A 98 9.43 -9.49 5.22
N HIS A 99 9.96 -8.27 5.23
CA HIS A 99 9.51 -7.14 6.06
C HIS A 99 9.08 -6.01 5.12
N LEU A 100 7.96 -5.35 5.41
CA LEU A 100 7.50 -4.19 4.65
C LEU A 100 7.43 -2.97 5.57
N ARG A 101 7.99 -1.86 5.10
CA ARG A 101 7.72 -0.52 5.63
C ARG A 101 7.14 0.36 4.53
N VAL A 102 6.04 1.05 4.83
CA VAL A 102 5.42 2.05 3.96
C VAL A 102 5.40 3.37 4.71
N LEU A 103 5.91 4.43 4.09
CA LEU A 103 5.91 5.77 4.66
C LEU A 103 5.51 6.81 3.62
N VAL A 104 5.06 7.96 4.10
CA VAL A 104 4.88 9.19 3.31
C VAL A 104 5.90 10.22 3.73
N PHE A 105 6.45 11.00 2.82
CA PHE A 105 7.47 12.02 3.10
C PHE A 105 7.25 13.32 2.34
N THR A 106 7.91 14.39 2.79
CA THR A 106 7.95 15.71 2.12
C THR A 106 9.35 16.33 2.23
N ALA A 107 9.49 17.51 2.84
CA ALA A 107 10.62 18.43 2.69
C ALA A 107 11.95 17.97 3.33
N SER A 108 11.94 16.87 4.08
CA SER A 108 13.14 16.28 4.65
C SER A 108 12.86 14.85 5.12
N SER A 109 13.92 14.09 5.42
CA SER A 109 13.81 12.83 6.16
C SER A 109 13.07 12.91 7.50
N ALA A 110 13.08 14.06 8.18
CA ALA A 110 12.39 14.24 9.45
C ALA A 110 10.90 14.54 9.25
N ALA A 111 10.52 14.90 8.02
CA ALA A 111 9.14 15.09 7.58
C ALA A 111 8.63 13.84 6.87
N ALA A 112 8.82 12.67 7.50
CA ALA A 112 8.33 11.39 7.06
C ALA A 112 7.47 10.73 8.15
N THR A 113 6.35 10.14 7.76
CA THR A 113 5.43 9.44 8.66
C THR A 113 5.22 8.02 8.16
N VAL A 114 5.44 7.04 9.03
CA VAL A 114 5.23 5.62 8.74
C VAL A 114 3.73 5.31 8.76
N LEU A 115 3.24 4.71 7.67
CA LEU A 115 1.87 4.22 7.54
C LEU A 115 1.75 2.75 7.98
N PHE A 116 2.80 1.97 7.73
CA PHE A 116 2.90 0.57 8.10
C PHE A 116 4.36 0.18 8.28
N ASP A 117 4.65 -0.66 9.27
CA ASP A 117 5.94 -1.33 9.42
C ASP A 117 5.75 -2.68 10.10
N GLY A 118 6.12 -3.76 9.42
CA GLY A 118 5.91 -5.09 9.97
C GLY A 118 6.43 -6.24 9.12
N SER A 119 6.69 -7.36 9.79
CA SER A 119 7.03 -8.62 9.13
C SER A 119 5.80 -9.21 8.43
N LEU A 120 5.98 -9.66 7.19
CA LEU A 120 4.99 -10.37 6.40
C LEU A 120 5.33 -11.87 6.25
N LYS A 121 6.07 -12.41 7.21
CA LYS A 121 6.36 -13.84 7.28
C LYS A 121 5.13 -14.61 7.76
N MET A 122 4.46 -15.31 6.86
CA MET A 122 3.27 -16.08 7.17
C MET A 122 3.58 -17.35 7.98
N ALA A 123 2.74 -17.67 8.95
CA ALA A 123 2.82 -18.95 9.67
C ALA A 123 2.24 -20.10 8.83
N GLY A 124 2.89 -21.27 8.86
CA GLY A 124 2.40 -22.48 8.21
C GLY A 124 3.48 -23.54 7.99
N ALA A 125 3.11 -24.81 8.16
CA ALA A 125 4.03 -25.95 8.05
C ALA A 125 4.49 -26.23 6.60
N THR A 126 3.74 -25.77 5.61
CA THR A 126 4.05 -25.94 4.18
C THR A 126 3.94 -24.61 3.45
N ASP A 127 4.59 -24.51 2.30
CA ASP A 127 4.54 -23.32 1.44
C ASP A 127 3.08 -23.00 1.07
N ASN A 128 2.30 -23.99 0.64
CA ASN A 128 0.88 -23.81 0.32
C ASN A 128 0.06 -23.29 1.51
N ALA A 129 0.34 -23.77 2.73
CA ALA A 129 -0.35 -23.29 3.93
C ALA A 129 -0.02 -21.82 4.22
N ARG A 130 1.22 -21.39 3.97
CA ARG A 130 1.64 -19.98 4.09
C ARG A 130 1.03 -19.12 2.98
N LEU A 131 1.11 -19.56 1.72
CA LEU A 131 0.62 -18.79 0.56
C LEU A 131 -0.89 -18.55 0.57
N ARG A 132 -1.69 -19.48 1.11
CA ARG A 132 -3.14 -19.30 1.29
C ARG A 132 -3.51 -18.14 2.24
N ARG A 133 -2.58 -17.71 3.10
CA ARG A 133 -2.80 -16.59 4.03
C ARG A 133 -2.44 -15.24 3.44
N VAL A 134 -1.66 -15.22 2.35
CA VAL A 134 -1.16 -13.98 1.75
C VAL A 134 -2.28 -13.00 1.40
N PRO A 135 -3.39 -13.39 0.71
CA PRO A 135 -4.41 -12.43 0.33
C PRO A 135 -5.07 -11.72 1.51
N ALA A 136 -5.38 -12.47 2.58
CA ALA A 136 -5.99 -11.89 3.79
C ALA A 136 -5.02 -10.94 4.50
N ALA A 137 -3.74 -11.32 4.64
CA ALA A 137 -2.73 -10.48 5.27
C ALA A 137 -2.47 -9.19 4.49
N VAL A 138 -2.41 -9.27 3.15
CA VAL A 138 -2.25 -8.09 2.29
C VAL A 138 -3.48 -7.19 2.34
N ALA A 139 -4.69 -7.76 2.35
CA ALA A 139 -5.92 -6.97 2.46
C ALA A 139 -5.99 -6.17 3.78
N GLU A 140 -5.64 -6.80 4.90
CA GLU A 140 -5.58 -6.15 6.22
C GLU A 140 -4.54 -5.02 6.27
N LEU A 141 -3.34 -5.29 5.74
CA LEU A 141 -2.29 -4.30 5.61
C LEU A 141 -2.74 -3.11 4.75
N MET A 142 -3.32 -3.39 3.58
CA MET A 142 -3.75 -2.33 2.67
C MET A 142 -4.93 -1.54 3.23
N ALA A 143 -5.80 -2.13 4.03
CA ALA A 143 -6.81 -1.38 4.78
C ALA A 143 -6.16 -0.38 5.75
N THR A 144 -5.12 -0.81 6.46
CA THR A 144 -4.34 0.05 7.37
C THR A 144 -3.68 1.21 6.61
N VAL A 145 -2.93 0.90 5.54
CA VAL A 145 -2.24 1.91 4.72
C VAL A 145 -3.23 2.91 4.12
N ARG A 146 -4.33 2.43 3.52
CA ARG A 146 -5.34 3.30 2.89
C ARG A 146 -6.04 4.21 3.91
N ALA A 147 -6.37 3.68 5.10
CA ALA A 147 -6.99 4.47 6.16
C ALA A 147 -6.04 5.57 6.68
N ALA A 148 -4.75 5.29 6.76
CA ALA A 148 -3.75 6.25 7.24
C ALA A 148 -3.29 7.26 6.17
N TYR A 149 -3.36 6.92 4.89
CA TYR A 149 -2.73 7.69 3.82
C TYR A 149 -3.22 9.15 3.72
N ALA A 150 -4.51 9.34 3.40
CA ALA A 150 -5.08 10.67 3.19
C ALA A 150 -4.92 11.63 4.38
N PRO A 151 -5.24 11.25 5.64
CA PRO A 151 -5.03 12.15 6.77
C PRO A 151 -3.55 12.45 7.00
N THR A 152 -2.65 11.50 6.75
CA THR A 152 -1.22 11.73 6.91
C THR A 152 -0.69 12.71 5.86
N VAL A 153 -1.03 12.53 4.58
CA VAL A 153 -0.64 13.47 3.51
C VAL A 153 -1.19 14.87 3.78
N ALA A 154 -2.43 14.98 4.27
CA ALA A 154 -3.04 16.27 4.61
C ALA A 154 -2.29 17.00 5.73
N ALA A 155 -1.65 16.27 6.65
CA ALA A 155 -0.91 16.82 7.79
C ALA A 155 0.55 17.18 7.46
N LEU A 156 1.10 16.72 6.33
CA LEU A 156 2.50 16.98 5.96
C LEU A 156 2.70 18.42 5.44
N PRO A 157 3.88 19.03 5.68
CA PRO A 157 4.25 20.29 5.05
C PRO A 157 4.26 20.18 3.52
N ARG A 158 3.51 21.04 2.82
CA ARG A 158 3.37 20.95 1.36
C ARG A 158 4.42 21.73 0.57
N SER A 159 5.39 22.34 1.24
CA SER A 159 6.29 23.30 0.62
C SER A 159 7.40 22.64 -0.20
N ALA A 160 7.80 21.40 0.10
CA ALA A 160 8.90 20.76 -0.60
C ALA A 160 8.97 19.22 -0.50
N SER A 161 9.72 18.60 -1.41
CA SER A 161 10.06 17.17 -1.44
C SER A 161 11.59 16.99 -1.44
N ASP A 162 12.09 16.25 -0.45
CA ASP A 162 13.48 15.81 -0.35
C ASP A 162 13.56 14.29 -0.58
N ILE A 163 13.60 13.93 -1.85
CA ILE A 163 13.59 12.54 -2.30
C ILE A 163 14.97 11.90 -2.05
N THR A 164 16.05 12.68 -2.20
CA THR A 164 17.42 12.23 -1.94
C THR A 164 17.61 11.79 -0.48
N ALA A 165 17.02 12.51 0.49
CA ALA A 165 17.08 12.11 1.89
C ALA A 165 16.42 10.75 2.18
N GLN A 166 15.54 10.26 1.30
CA GLN A 166 14.93 8.94 1.47
C GLN A 166 15.93 7.80 1.24
N TYR A 167 17.01 8.01 0.46
CA TYR A 167 18.09 7.04 0.33
C TYR A 167 18.81 6.83 1.67
N ARG A 168 19.05 7.92 2.41
CA ARG A 168 19.61 7.84 3.76
C ARG A 168 18.68 7.09 4.71
N LEU A 169 17.39 7.42 4.71
CA LEU A 169 16.40 6.70 5.53
C LEU A 169 16.32 5.21 5.18
N ALA A 170 16.44 4.85 3.91
CA ALA A 170 16.48 3.46 3.47
C ALA A 170 17.71 2.71 4.02
N SER A 171 18.88 3.34 3.96
CA SER A 171 20.13 2.80 4.51
C SER A 171 20.05 2.61 6.03
N GLU A 172 19.58 3.63 6.74
CA GLU A 172 19.40 3.58 8.20
C GLU A 172 18.40 2.52 8.61
N TRP A 173 17.26 2.43 7.92
CA TRP A 173 16.22 1.46 8.25
C TRP A 173 16.70 0.02 8.06
N VAL A 174 17.34 -0.31 6.93
CA VAL A 174 17.78 -1.69 6.70
C VAL A 174 18.88 -2.10 7.68
N GLN A 175 19.76 -1.15 8.08
CA GLN A 175 20.75 -1.40 9.13
C GLN A 175 20.10 -1.65 10.50
N GLN A 176 19.08 -0.86 10.85
CA GLN A 176 18.33 -1.03 12.11
C GLN A 176 17.51 -2.33 12.14
N LEU A 177 16.92 -2.72 11.00
CA LEU A 177 16.19 -3.98 10.87
C LEU A 177 17.12 -5.18 11.10
N GLY A 178 18.37 -5.09 10.64
CA GLY A 178 19.37 -6.13 10.81
C GLY A 178 18.99 -7.44 10.11
N GLY A 179 19.67 -8.54 10.42
CA GLY A 179 19.37 -9.84 9.83
C GLY A 179 19.74 -9.95 8.34
N PRO A 180 19.32 -11.04 7.67
CA PRO A 180 19.80 -11.36 6.33
C PRO A 180 18.96 -10.73 5.22
N TYR A 181 18.29 -9.60 5.43
CA TYR A 181 17.39 -9.04 4.41
C TYR A 181 18.16 -8.42 3.23
N ARG A 182 17.53 -8.46 2.06
CA ARG A 182 17.90 -7.61 0.90
C ARG A 182 16.96 -6.41 0.84
N LEU A 183 17.52 -5.20 0.79
CA LEU A 183 16.72 -3.99 0.61
C LEU A 183 16.11 -3.93 -0.79
N ASP A 184 14.78 -3.86 -0.86
CA ASP A 184 14.02 -3.54 -2.06
C ASP A 184 13.34 -2.17 -1.81
N PHE A 185 13.96 -1.09 -2.28
CA PHE A 185 13.53 0.28 -2.02
C PHE A 185 12.76 0.86 -3.21
N THR A 186 11.53 1.30 -2.99
CA THR A 186 10.68 1.95 -4.00
C THR A 186 10.29 3.34 -3.53
N ILE A 187 10.51 4.32 -4.40
CA ILE A 187 10.11 5.72 -4.22
C ILE A 187 8.98 5.99 -5.21
N LEU A 188 7.80 6.36 -4.69
CA LEU A 188 6.64 6.75 -5.49
C LEU A 188 6.55 8.27 -5.50
N THR A 189 6.99 8.88 -6.60
CA THR A 189 7.17 10.33 -6.72
C THR A 189 6.98 10.78 -8.17
N ASP A 190 6.55 12.02 -8.36
CA ASP A 190 6.60 12.67 -9.68
C ASP A 190 8.01 13.11 -10.07
N GLY A 191 8.97 13.01 -9.16
CA GLY A 191 10.37 13.30 -9.38
C GLY A 191 10.72 14.79 -9.35
N PHE A 192 9.73 15.68 -9.23
CA PHE A 192 9.95 17.11 -9.13
C PHE A 192 10.41 17.45 -7.71
N GLN A 193 11.70 17.22 -7.46
CA GLN A 193 12.36 17.74 -6.27
C GLN A 193 12.36 19.25 -6.32
N ASN A 194 12.30 19.85 -5.14
CA ASN A 194 12.45 21.28 -4.98
C ASN A 194 13.29 21.63 -3.73
N VAL A 195 13.81 20.64 -3.01
CA VAL A 195 14.88 20.85 -2.02
C VAL A 195 16.20 20.75 -2.78
N ARG A 196 16.94 21.86 -2.85
CA ARG A 196 18.25 22.05 -3.51
C ARG A 196 18.25 22.12 -5.04
N VAL A 197 17.47 21.30 -5.74
CA VAL A 197 17.42 21.29 -7.21
C VAL A 197 15.97 21.32 -7.67
N ASP A 198 15.61 22.31 -8.48
CA ASP A 198 14.32 22.34 -9.19
C ASP A 198 14.47 21.64 -10.55
N LEU A 199 14.15 20.35 -10.57
CA LEU A 199 14.23 19.51 -11.77
C LEU A 199 13.07 19.76 -12.75
N GLY A 200 12.05 20.53 -12.35
CA GLY A 200 10.88 20.84 -13.17
C GLY A 200 10.96 22.17 -13.91
N ALA A 201 11.88 23.07 -13.51
CA ALA A 201 12.00 24.41 -14.08
C ALA A 201 12.29 24.42 -15.59
N ARG A 202 13.01 23.42 -16.11
CA ARG A 202 13.35 23.29 -17.52
C ARG A 202 13.69 21.85 -17.89
N ALA A 203 13.69 21.56 -19.19
CA ALA A 203 14.29 20.34 -19.68
C ALA A 203 15.80 20.32 -19.38
N LEU A 204 16.28 19.17 -18.92
CA LEU A 204 17.69 18.89 -18.66
C LEU A 204 18.20 17.89 -19.70
N SER A 205 19.40 18.10 -20.21
CA SER A 205 20.09 17.03 -20.94
C SER A 205 20.48 15.91 -19.98
N LYS A 206 20.75 14.71 -20.50
CA LYS A 206 21.25 13.58 -19.69
C LYS A 206 22.55 13.91 -18.94
N GLN A 207 23.43 14.70 -19.55
CA GLN A 207 24.69 15.11 -18.94
C GLN A 207 24.46 16.12 -17.82
N GLU A 208 23.55 17.07 -17.99
CA GLU A 208 23.17 18.02 -16.94
C GLU A 208 22.49 17.30 -15.77
N ALA A 209 21.59 16.36 -16.06
CA ALA A 209 20.92 15.54 -15.06
C ALA A 209 21.93 14.72 -14.23
N ALA A 210 22.90 14.07 -14.89
CA ALA A 210 23.97 13.35 -14.21
C ALA A 210 24.84 14.29 -13.35
N ALA A 211 25.25 15.44 -13.89
CA ALA A 211 26.06 16.42 -13.16
C ALA A 211 25.34 17.03 -11.95
N LEU A 212 24.00 17.09 -11.98
CA LEU A 212 23.20 17.47 -10.81
C LEU A 212 23.13 16.33 -9.79
N ALA A 213 22.98 15.08 -10.24
CA ALA A 213 23.01 13.91 -9.36
C ALA A 213 24.39 13.70 -8.71
N ASP A 214 25.49 14.08 -9.37
CA ASP A 214 26.87 14.09 -8.85
C ASP A 214 27.05 15.02 -7.64
N GLN A 215 26.20 16.04 -7.53
CA GLN A 215 26.26 17.00 -6.41
C GLN A 215 25.55 16.48 -5.16
N GLU A 216 24.74 15.43 -5.30
CA GLU A 216 24.02 14.84 -4.19
C GLU A 216 24.84 13.77 -3.47
N THR A 217 24.79 13.80 -2.14
CA THR A 217 25.40 12.76 -1.32
C THR A 217 24.34 11.72 -0.94
N VAL A 218 24.45 10.52 -1.50
CA VAL A 218 23.64 9.35 -1.14
C VAL A 218 24.48 8.28 -0.46
N PRO A 219 23.92 7.54 0.51
CA PRO A 219 24.64 6.42 1.12
C PRO A 219 24.84 5.28 0.11
N THR A 220 25.82 4.43 0.41
CA THR A 220 25.95 3.14 -0.26
C THR A 220 24.80 2.20 0.13
N LEU A 221 24.11 1.67 -0.86
CA LEU A 221 23.02 0.69 -0.78
C LEU A 221 23.43 -0.61 -1.52
N SER A 222 24.62 -1.11 -1.25
CA SER A 222 25.14 -2.32 -1.91
C SER A 222 24.20 -3.51 -1.74
N GLY A 223 23.95 -4.21 -2.85
CA GLY A 223 23.03 -5.36 -2.88
C GLY A 223 21.54 -4.98 -2.89
N ALA A 224 21.19 -3.70 -2.79
CA ALA A 224 19.81 -3.25 -2.86
C ALA A 224 19.28 -3.18 -4.30
N SER A 225 17.97 -3.32 -4.45
CA SER A 225 17.25 -2.87 -5.64
C SER A 225 16.55 -1.55 -5.32
N VAL A 226 16.72 -0.54 -6.17
CA VAL A 226 16.07 0.77 -6.02
C VAL A 226 15.19 1.04 -7.23
N THR A 227 13.98 1.53 -6.99
CA THR A 227 13.03 1.93 -8.03
C THR A 227 12.48 3.32 -7.72
N ALA A 228 12.63 4.27 -8.64
CA ALA A 228 11.92 5.54 -8.64
C ALA A 228 10.80 5.45 -9.68
N ALA A 229 9.55 5.49 -9.25
CA ALA A 229 8.40 5.28 -10.12
C ALA A 229 7.41 6.44 -10.04
N GLY A 230 6.80 6.74 -11.20
CA GLY A 230 5.86 7.83 -11.35
C GLY A 230 6.49 9.13 -11.86
N LEU A 231 7.72 9.09 -12.38
CA LEU A 231 8.44 10.30 -12.81
C LEU A 231 7.65 11.07 -13.88
N GLY A 232 7.36 12.35 -13.62
CA GLY A 232 6.51 13.21 -14.44
C GLY A 232 5.01 13.05 -14.24
N ARG A 233 4.55 12.15 -13.34
CA ARG A 233 3.12 11.94 -13.04
C ARG A 233 2.59 13.01 -12.10
N ILE A 234 2.04 14.09 -12.68
CA ILE A 234 1.42 15.19 -11.95
C ILE A 234 -0.11 15.18 -12.07
N ALA A 235 -0.79 15.80 -11.11
CA ALA A 235 -2.25 15.84 -11.06
C ALA A 235 -2.86 16.65 -12.22
N ASN A 236 -2.17 17.69 -12.69
CA ASN A 236 -2.67 18.61 -13.71
C ASN A 236 -1.63 18.87 -14.79
N GLY A 237 -2.04 18.70 -16.05
CA GLY A 237 -1.17 18.87 -17.20
C GLY A 237 -0.25 17.68 -17.45
N THR A 238 0.59 17.81 -18.47
CA THR A 238 1.57 16.79 -18.85
C THR A 238 2.90 17.49 -19.09
N PRO A 239 3.96 17.16 -18.32
CA PRO A 239 5.30 17.66 -18.59
C PRO A 239 5.75 17.24 -19.99
N SER A 240 6.63 18.02 -20.63
CA SER A 240 7.20 17.61 -21.91
C SER A 240 8.05 16.36 -21.74
N SER A 241 8.11 15.51 -22.78
CA SER A 241 8.94 14.30 -22.75
C SER A 241 10.40 14.59 -22.41
N SER A 242 10.93 15.73 -22.87
CA SER A 242 12.29 16.17 -22.56
C SER A 242 12.54 16.48 -21.07
N VAL A 243 11.54 16.99 -20.35
CA VAL A 243 11.62 17.17 -18.90
C VAL A 243 11.64 15.80 -18.23
N VAL A 244 10.75 14.90 -18.65
CA VAL A 244 10.63 13.56 -18.08
C VAL A 244 11.88 12.71 -18.33
N GLU A 245 12.48 12.79 -19.51
CA GLU A 245 13.76 12.13 -19.82
C GLU A 245 14.90 12.63 -18.93
N GLY A 246 14.93 13.94 -18.64
CA GLY A 246 15.86 14.53 -17.68
C GLY A 246 15.67 14.00 -16.26
N LEU A 247 14.40 13.87 -15.81
CA LEU A 247 14.08 13.26 -14.52
C LEU A 247 14.58 11.82 -14.43
N VAL A 248 14.24 10.99 -15.42
CA VAL A 248 14.67 9.58 -15.46
C VAL A 248 16.20 9.48 -15.39
N ALA A 249 16.92 10.28 -16.18
CA ALA A 249 18.38 10.29 -16.18
C ALA A 249 18.97 10.72 -14.83
N TYR A 250 18.36 11.70 -14.15
CA TYR A 250 18.80 12.14 -12.83
C TYR A 250 18.64 11.02 -11.78
N TYR A 251 17.48 10.36 -11.73
CA TYR A 251 17.23 9.28 -10.76
C TYR A 251 18.03 8.01 -11.05
N ASP A 252 18.29 7.71 -12.33
CA ASP A 252 19.17 6.62 -12.71
C ASP A 252 20.59 6.84 -12.19
N GLU A 253 21.14 8.05 -12.36
CA GLU A 253 22.48 8.35 -11.86
C GLU A 253 22.52 8.39 -10.33
N LEU A 254 21.51 8.97 -9.67
CA LEU A 254 21.41 8.97 -8.21
C LEU A 254 21.40 7.54 -7.63
N CYS A 255 20.66 6.62 -8.26
CA CYS A 255 20.65 5.21 -7.90
C CYS A 255 22.02 4.55 -8.11
N ARG A 256 22.71 4.91 -9.20
CA ARG A 256 24.06 4.43 -9.51
C ARG A 256 25.08 4.89 -8.46
N HIS A 257 25.00 6.14 -8.00
CA HIS A 257 25.83 6.67 -6.91
C HIS A 257 25.59 5.95 -5.60
N ALA A 258 24.34 5.57 -5.33
CA ALA A 258 24.04 4.70 -4.19
C ALA A 258 24.61 3.28 -4.36
N SER A 259 25.23 2.92 -5.48
CA SER A 259 25.81 1.59 -5.74
C SER A 259 24.81 0.44 -5.56
N ALA A 260 23.54 0.71 -5.85
CA ALA A 260 22.51 -0.32 -5.90
C ALA A 260 22.81 -1.31 -7.04
N VAL A 261 22.51 -2.59 -6.84
CA VAL A 261 22.76 -3.62 -7.88
C VAL A 261 21.70 -3.59 -8.98
N LYS A 262 20.53 -3.00 -8.70
CA LYS A 262 19.46 -2.80 -9.66
C LYS A 262 18.88 -1.40 -9.49
N CYS A 263 18.86 -0.65 -10.59
CA CYS A 263 18.27 0.67 -10.70
C CYS A 263 17.12 0.63 -11.70
N THR A 264 16.01 1.28 -11.38
CA THR A 264 14.86 1.40 -12.27
C THR A 264 14.18 2.74 -12.04
N SER A 265 14.36 3.67 -12.97
CA SER A 265 13.67 4.96 -12.96
C SER A 265 12.63 4.98 -14.08
N VAL A 266 11.36 5.13 -13.73
CA VAL A 266 10.25 4.96 -14.68
C VAL A 266 9.14 6.00 -14.48
N THR A 267 8.48 6.32 -15.58
CA THR A 267 7.37 7.28 -15.63
C THR A 267 6.04 6.64 -15.25
N ASP A 268 5.94 5.33 -15.41
CA ASP A 268 4.73 4.56 -15.16
C ASP A 268 4.88 3.62 -13.99
N TYR A 269 3.75 3.30 -13.37
CA TYR A 269 3.65 2.24 -12.39
C TYR A 269 3.36 0.95 -13.14
N ALA A 270 4.27 -0.02 -13.09
CA ALA A 270 3.97 -1.33 -13.69
C ALA A 270 2.80 -1.97 -12.92
N GLU A 271 1.63 -2.05 -13.53
CA GLU A 271 0.54 -2.87 -13.01
C GLU A 271 0.99 -4.34 -13.06
N ALA A 272 0.87 -5.06 -11.95
CA ALA A 272 0.94 -6.51 -12.02
C ALA A 272 -0.23 -6.97 -12.90
N ALA A 273 0.04 -7.76 -13.94
CA ALA A 273 -1.00 -8.36 -14.78
C ALA A 273 -2.06 -9.02 -13.87
N LYS A 274 -3.32 -8.60 -14.05
CA LYS A 274 -4.49 -9.14 -13.34
C LYS A 274 -4.74 -10.59 -13.73
#